data_AF-A0A2M8PIB8-F1
#
_entry.id   AF-A0A2M8PIB8-F1
#
_cell.length_a   1.000
_cell.length_b   1.000
_cell.length_c   1.000
_cell.angle_alpha   90.00
_cell.angle_beta   90.00
_cell.angle_gamma   90.00
#
_symmetry.space_group_name_H-M   'P 1'
#
loop_
_entity.id
_entity.type
_entity.pdbx_description
1 polymer ?
#
loop_
_entity_poly.entity_id
_entity_poly.type
_entity_poly.pdbx_seq_one_letter_code
_entity_poly.pdbx_strand_id
1 'polypeptide(L)'
;MRLRLEVEAMRAAFGDTFRLIVKPNSLLYWLGTVEVNMKGVPERDHTLKIVYPNDYPQRPPEAYVVKPRIYSEKHQYEDGQLCLFNPRDGTGYGWNPSRSTAVTVTAWAIQWLYAYYTWRMTNKWPGIEERVR
;
A
#
# COMPACT_ATOMS: atom_id res chain seq x y z
N MET A 1 8.15 16.57 14.84
CA MET A 1 7.76 16.84 13.43
C MET A 1 7.24 15.54 12.83
N ARG A 2 6.03 15.52 12.23
CA ARG A 2 5.36 14.30 11.75
C ARG A 2 6.25 13.42 10.87
N LEU A 3 6.96 14.00 9.90
CA LEU A 3 7.80 13.23 8.97
C LEU A 3 8.97 12.49 9.66
N ARG A 4 9.49 12.98 10.79
CA ARG A 4 10.54 12.23 11.53
C ARG A 4 10.00 10.94 12.13
N LEU A 5 8.80 11.01 12.73
CA LEU A 5 8.11 9.82 13.26
C LEU A 5 7.82 8.80 12.17
N GLU A 6 7.45 9.26 10.98
CA GLU A 6 7.24 8.38 9.82
C GLU A 6 8.51 7.66 9.39
N VAL A 7 9.64 8.38 9.34
CA VAL A 7 10.93 7.77 9.00
C VAL A 7 11.33 6.75 10.06
N GLU A 8 11.25 7.11 11.34
CA GLU A 8 11.56 6.19 12.45
C GLU A 8 10.68 4.94 12.41
N ALA A 9 9.37 5.09 12.20
CA ALA A 9 8.43 3.98 12.12
C ALA A 9 8.71 3.07 10.90
N MET A 10 8.94 3.64 9.72
CA MET A 10 9.26 2.88 8.50
C MET A 10 10.59 2.13 8.63
N ARG A 11 11.61 2.76 9.23
CA ARG A 11 12.90 2.10 9.52
C ARG A 11 12.75 0.98 10.54
N ALA A 12 11.97 1.19 11.59
CA ALA A 12 11.72 0.16 12.60
C ALA A 12 10.96 -1.05 12.02
N ALA A 13 10.00 -0.82 11.12
CA ALA A 13 9.18 -1.88 10.56
C ALA A 13 9.84 -2.61 9.37
N PHE A 14 10.55 -1.89 8.51
CA PHE A 14 11.04 -2.44 7.23
C PHE A 14 12.54 -2.24 6.98
N GLY A 15 13.29 -1.68 7.95
CA GLY A 15 14.73 -1.46 7.82
C GLY A 15 15.08 -0.60 6.60
N ASP A 16 15.94 -1.15 5.74
CA ASP A 16 16.41 -0.49 4.52
C ASP A 16 15.63 -0.83 3.24
N THR A 17 14.61 -1.69 3.37
CA THR A 17 13.78 -2.14 2.25
C THR A 17 13.07 -0.99 1.57
N PHE A 18 12.60 0.00 2.34
CA PHE A 18 11.94 1.19 1.84
C PHE A 18 12.81 2.43 2.05
N ARG A 19 12.98 3.22 0.99
CA ARG A 19 13.71 4.48 1.01
C ARG A 19 12.76 5.65 0.75
N LEU A 20 12.85 6.69 1.57
CA LEU A 20 12.12 7.93 1.36
C LEU A 20 12.78 8.70 0.21
N ILE A 21 12.00 9.01 -0.81
CA ILE A 21 12.43 9.83 -1.95
C ILE A 21 11.86 11.23 -1.77
N VAL A 22 12.76 12.21 -1.79
CA VAL A 22 12.45 13.64 -1.71
C VAL A 22 12.97 14.28 -2.98
N LYS A 23 12.09 14.88 -3.79
CA LYS A 23 12.49 15.67 -4.95
C LYS A 23 11.86 17.06 -4.86
N PRO A 24 12.54 18.11 -5.36
CA PRO A 24 11.95 19.45 -5.44
C PRO A 24 10.64 19.42 -6.23
N ASN A 25 9.63 20.15 -5.75
CA ASN A 25 8.34 20.32 -6.41
C ASN A 25 7.58 19.02 -6.73
N SER A 26 7.83 17.93 -5.99
CA SER A 26 7.06 16.69 -6.09
C SER A 26 6.55 16.23 -4.73
N LEU A 27 5.52 15.38 -4.75
CA LEU A 27 5.09 14.65 -3.56
C LEU A 27 6.24 13.80 -3.00
N LEU A 28 6.32 13.71 -1.68
CA LEU A 28 7.22 12.79 -0.99
C LEU A 28 6.66 11.38 -1.10
N TYR A 29 7.52 10.39 -1.32
CA TYR A 29 7.09 9.01 -1.39
C TYR A 29 8.16 8.03 -0.91
N TRP A 30 7.72 6.91 -0.36
CA TRP A 30 8.57 5.76 -0.13
C TRP A 30 8.62 4.87 -1.37
N LEU A 31 9.79 4.29 -1.64
CA LEU A 31 9.98 3.29 -2.66
C LEU A 31 10.72 2.10 -2.06
N GLY A 32 10.21 0.89 -2.25
CA GLY A 32 10.84 -0.32 -1.76
C GLY A 32 10.43 -1.55 -2.57
N THR A 33 11.28 -2.57 -2.55
CA THR A 33 11.04 -3.83 -3.26
C THR A 33 10.76 -4.92 -2.23
N VAL A 34 9.64 -5.64 -2.41
CA VAL A 34 9.22 -6.75 -1.55
C VAL A 34 9.20 -8.04 -2.33
N GLU A 35 9.66 -9.12 -1.72
CA GLU A 35 9.59 -10.47 -2.31
C GLU A 35 8.26 -11.13 -1.94
N VAL A 36 7.49 -11.56 -2.94
CA VAL A 36 6.30 -12.38 -2.77
C VAL A 36 6.71 -13.85 -2.83
N ASN A 37 6.89 -14.46 -1.67
CA ASN A 37 7.27 -15.87 -1.56
C ASN A 37 6.03 -16.79 -1.62
N MET A 38 5.46 -16.93 -2.82
CA MET A 38 4.34 -17.83 -3.10
C MET A 38 4.62 -18.70 -4.33
N LYS A 39 4.23 -19.98 -4.28
CA LYS A 39 4.34 -20.88 -5.44
C LYS A 39 3.39 -20.43 -6.55
N GLY A 40 3.87 -20.45 -7.79
CA GLY A 40 3.06 -20.09 -8.98
C GLY A 40 3.06 -18.60 -9.31
N VAL A 41 3.74 -17.76 -8.53
CA VAL A 41 3.97 -16.35 -8.85
C VAL A 41 5.07 -16.22 -9.92
N PRO A 42 4.83 -15.50 -11.04
CA PRO A 42 5.77 -15.43 -12.15
C PRO A 42 7.02 -14.58 -11.85
N GLU A 43 6.87 -13.49 -11.09
CA GLU A 43 7.96 -12.61 -10.67
C GLU A 43 7.84 -12.40 -9.16
N ARG A 44 8.89 -12.69 -8.40
CA ARG A 44 8.82 -12.61 -6.93
C ARG A 44 8.96 -11.18 -6.44
N ASP A 45 9.78 -10.38 -7.09
CA ASP A 45 10.11 -9.04 -6.63
C ASP A 45 9.10 -8.00 -7.10
N HIS A 46 8.57 -7.22 -6.16
CA HIS A 46 7.58 -6.20 -6.41
C HIS A 46 8.01 -4.87 -5.84
N THR A 47 8.15 -3.86 -6.69
CA THR A 47 8.42 -2.49 -6.24
C THR A 47 7.10 -1.81 -5.87
N LEU A 48 6.99 -1.44 -4.60
CA LEU A 48 5.89 -0.65 -4.04
C LEU A 48 6.30 0.82 -3.93
N LYS A 49 5.35 1.70 -4.27
CA LYS A 49 5.47 3.16 -4.09
C LYS A 49 4.36 3.63 -3.16
N ILE A 50 4.74 4.32 -2.08
CA ILE A 50 3.81 4.85 -1.07
C ILE A 50 3.91 6.37 -1.06
N VAL A 51 2.89 7.07 -1.55
CA VAL A 51 2.92 8.51 -1.81
C VAL A 51 2.17 9.27 -0.73
N TYR A 52 2.81 10.29 -0.16
CA TYR A 52 2.12 11.22 0.74
C TYR A 52 1.29 12.22 -0.08
N PRO A 53 -0.03 12.33 0.14
CA PRO A 53 -0.83 13.38 -0.47
C PRO A 53 -0.49 14.75 0.13
N ASN A 54 -0.90 15.83 -0.56
CA ASN A 54 -0.63 17.21 -0.11
C ASN A 54 -1.24 17.55 1.26
N ASP A 55 -2.36 16.92 1.61
CA ASP A 55 -3.10 17.15 2.86
C ASP A 55 -2.79 16.11 3.95
N TYR A 56 -1.70 15.36 3.79
CA TYR A 56 -1.22 14.45 4.81
C TYR A 56 -0.95 15.16 6.16
N PRO A 57 -1.39 14.62 7.32
CA PRO A 57 -1.93 13.29 7.54
C PRO A 57 -3.46 13.18 7.55
N GLN A 58 -4.19 14.21 7.09
CA GLN A 58 -5.66 14.18 7.07
C GLN A 58 -6.17 13.08 6.14
N ARG A 59 -5.47 12.85 5.03
CA ARG A 59 -5.62 11.65 4.19
C ARG A 59 -4.47 10.66 4.37
N PRO A 60 -4.75 9.35 4.23
CA PRO A 60 -3.72 8.34 4.23
C PRO A 60 -2.81 8.45 3.00
N PRO A 61 -1.57 7.94 3.07
CA PRO A 61 -0.74 7.72 1.91
C PRO A 61 -1.42 6.82 0.86
N GLU A 62 -1.08 7.03 -0.41
CA GLU A 62 -1.56 6.24 -1.54
C GLU A 62 -0.53 5.18 -1.90
N ALA A 63 -0.97 3.95 -2.21
CA ALA A 63 -0.08 2.84 -2.51
C ALA A 63 -0.23 2.37 -3.96
N TYR A 64 0.90 2.01 -4.58
CA TYR A 64 0.97 1.55 -5.95
C TYR A 64 1.98 0.40 -6.09
N VAL A 65 1.68 -0.59 -6.93
CA VAL A 65 2.67 -1.54 -7.44
C VAL A 65 3.22 -0.99 -8.75
N VAL A 66 4.48 -0.57 -8.75
CA VAL A 66 5.10 0.07 -9.94
C VAL A 66 5.89 -0.92 -10.79
N LYS A 67 6.37 -2.02 -10.21
CA LYS A 67 7.05 -3.12 -10.92
C LYS A 67 6.78 -4.46 -10.24
N PRO A 68 6.53 -5.55 -11.00
CA PRO A 68 5.98 -5.50 -12.34
C PRO A 68 4.70 -4.67 -12.41
N ARG A 69 4.33 -4.21 -13.61
CA ARG A 69 3.05 -3.51 -13.78
C ARG A 69 1.93 -4.53 -13.61
N ILE A 70 1.14 -4.38 -12.55
CA ILE A 70 0.02 -5.24 -12.22
C ILE A 70 -1.28 -4.46 -12.39
N TYR A 71 -2.24 -5.12 -13.04
CA TYR A 71 -3.63 -4.68 -13.10
C TYR A 71 -4.52 -5.71 -12.40
N SER A 72 -5.50 -5.19 -11.64
CA SER A 72 -6.55 -5.94 -10.98
C SER A 72 -7.87 -5.22 -11.16
N GLU A 73 -8.88 -5.93 -11.66
CA GLU A 73 -10.26 -5.45 -11.67
C GLU A 73 -10.88 -5.37 -10.25
N LYS A 74 -10.19 -5.96 -9.27
CA LYS A 74 -10.56 -5.96 -7.85
C LYS A 74 -9.58 -5.13 -7.04
N HIS A 75 -10.12 -4.32 -6.13
CA HIS A 75 -9.32 -3.59 -5.14
C HIS A 75 -8.19 -2.73 -5.71
N GLN A 76 -8.35 -2.21 -6.93
CA GLN A 76 -7.44 -1.24 -7.56
C GLN A 76 -8.29 -0.22 -8.33
N TYR A 77 -7.93 1.06 -8.22
CA TYR A 77 -8.55 2.13 -8.99
C TYR A 77 -7.97 2.22 -10.41
N GLU A 78 -8.63 2.96 -11.30
CA GLU A 78 -8.23 3.08 -12.71
C GLU A 78 -6.83 3.66 -12.91
N ASP A 79 -6.39 4.54 -12.01
CA ASP A 79 -5.05 5.14 -12.00
C ASP A 79 -3.96 4.20 -11.46
N GLY A 80 -4.34 2.99 -11.03
CA GLY A 80 -3.47 1.98 -10.46
C GLY A 80 -3.30 2.06 -8.93
N GLN A 81 -3.93 3.04 -8.27
CA GLN A 81 -3.92 3.15 -6.81
C GLN A 81 -4.58 1.91 -6.20
N LEU A 82 -3.93 1.32 -5.19
CA LEU A 82 -4.50 0.19 -4.47
C LEU A 82 -5.66 0.66 -3.57
N CYS A 83 -6.80 -0.02 -3.66
CA CYS A 83 -7.91 0.16 -2.74
C CYS A 83 -7.70 -0.73 -1.51
N LEU A 84 -7.11 -0.15 -0.47
CA LEU A 84 -6.68 -0.84 0.76
C LEU A 84 -7.69 -0.77 1.91
N PHE A 85 -8.77 -0.01 1.72
CA PHE A 85 -9.63 0.48 2.79
C PHE A 85 -11.04 -0.08 2.65
N ASN A 86 -11.65 -0.55 3.75
CA ASN A 86 -13.06 -0.94 3.75
C ASN A 86 -13.96 0.28 4.01
N PRO A 87 -14.90 0.63 3.12
CA PRO A 87 -15.84 1.74 3.30
C PRO A 87 -16.66 1.70 4.59
N ARG A 88 -16.82 0.53 5.21
CA ARG A 88 -17.57 0.38 6.46
C ARG A 88 -16.77 0.72 7.72
N ASP A 89 -15.46 0.93 7.63
CA ASP A 89 -14.59 1.27 8.77
C ASP A 89 -14.69 2.76 9.19
N GLY A 90 -15.81 3.42 8.87
CA GLY A 90 -16.14 4.80 9.24
C GLY A 90 -15.52 5.86 8.32
N THR A 91 -15.67 7.13 8.68
CA THR A 91 -15.30 8.31 7.86
C THR A 91 -13.81 8.45 7.57
N GLY A 92 -12.96 7.63 8.21
CA GLY A 92 -11.53 7.54 7.94
C GLY A 92 -11.09 6.17 7.42
N TYR A 93 -12.00 5.22 7.16
CA TYR A 93 -11.68 3.85 6.76
C TYR A 93 -10.66 3.15 7.70
N GLY A 94 -10.74 3.42 9.01
CA GLY A 94 -9.74 2.97 9.99
C GLY A 94 -8.41 3.75 10.01
N TRP A 95 -8.19 4.73 9.13
CA TRP A 95 -7.08 5.69 9.22
C TRP A 95 -7.33 6.70 10.35
N ASN A 96 -6.37 6.84 11.25
CA ASN A 96 -6.37 7.84 12.30
C ASN A 96 -5.21 8.83 12.06
N PRO A 97 -5.47 10.08 11.64
CA PRO A 97 -4.43 11.08 11.37
C PRO A 97 -3.46 11.32 12.53
N SER A 98 -3.87 11.04 13.78
CA SER A 98 -3.04 11.21 14.97
C SER A 98 -2.20 9.98 15.36
N ARG A 99 -2.51 8.78 14.83
CA ARG A 99 -1.88 7.51 15.25
C ARG A 99 -1.36 6.63 14.12
N SER A 100 -2.06 6.58 12.99
CA SER A 100 -1.68 5.74 11.85
C SER A 100 -0.45 6.33 11.15
N THR A 101 0.40 5.48 10.59
CA THR A 101 1.62 5.87 9.87
C THR A 101 1.68 5.23 8.49
N ALA A 102 2.66 5.61 7.66
CA ALA A 102 2.92 4.96 6.38
C ALA A 102 3.23 3.46 6.52
N VAL A 103 3.62 3.00 7.72
CA VAL A 103 3.79 1.57 8.01
C VAL A 103 2.49 0.82 7.79
N THR A 104 1.35 1.38 8.22
CA THR A 104 0.03 0.77 8.06
C THR A 104 -0.30 0.57 6.58
N VAL A 105 -0.16 1.62 5.78
CA VAL A 105 -0.42 1.56 4.33
C VAL A 105 0.55 0.63 3.62
N THR A 106 1.83 0.65 3.99
CA THR A 106 2.84 -0.24 3.40
C THR A 106 2.54 -1.71 3.71
N ALA A 107 2.18 -2.03 4.95
CA ALA A 107 1.82 -3.38 5.37
C ALA A 107 0.56 -3.88 4.63
N TRP A 108 -0.45 -3.03 4.45
CA TRP A 108 -1.63 -3.38 3.66
C TRP A 108 -1.33 -3.53 2.18
N ALA A 109 -0.45 -2.72 1.59
CA ALA A 109 -0.02 -2.89 0.20
C ALA A 109 0.70 -4.24 -0.01
N ILE A 110 1.50 -4.68 0.95
CA ILE A 110 2.12 -6.02 0.93
C ILE A 110 1.03 -7.09 1.02
N GLN A 111 0.09 -7.00 1.96
CA GLN A 111 -1.01 -7.96 2.06
C GLN A 111 -1.86 -8.01 0.79
N TRP A 112 -2.07 -6.86 0.15
CA TRP A 112 -2.77 -6.76 -1.13
C TRP A 112 -2.07 -7.56 -2.23
N LEU A 113 -0.73 -7.56 -2.30
CA LEU A 113 0.02 -8.38 -3.27
C LEU A 113 -0.25 -9.88 -3.08
N TYR A 114 -0.22 -10.36 -1.83
CA TYR A 114 -0.55 -11.75 -1.52
C TYR A 114 -2.01 -12.07 -1.85
N ALA A 115 -2.92 -11.13 -1.59
CA ALA A 115 -4.33 -11.28 -1.90
C ALA A 115 -4.59 -11.34 -3.42
N TYR A 116 -3.94 -10.47 -4.17
CA TYR A 116 -3.94 -10.45 -5.62
C TYR A 116 -3.52 -11.80 -6.18
N TYR A 117 -2.35 -12.31 -5.79
CA TYR A 117 -1.86 -13.59 -6.32
C TYR A 117 -2.73 -14.77 -5.92
N THR A 118 -3.23 -14.79 -4.68
CA THR A 118 -4.20 -15.80 -4.24
C THR A 118 -5.45 -15.76 -5.11
N TRP A 119 -5.99 -14.57 -5.39
CA TRP A 119 -7.13 -14.41 -6.28
C TRP A 119 -6.83 -14.87 -7.71
N ARG A 120 -5.69 -14.49 -8.28
CA ARG A 120 -5.28 -14.94 -9.63
C ARG A 120 -5.19 -16.47 -9.74
N MET A 121 -4.79 -17.15 -8.66
CA MET A 121 -4.65 -18.60 -8.63
C MET A 121 -5.97 -19.34 -8.33
N THR A 122 -6.84 -18.77 -7.50
CA THR A 122 -8.03 -19.47 -6.97
C THR A 122 -9.35 -18.92 -7.50
N ASN A 123 -9.30 -17.81 -8.23
CA ASN A 123 -10.43 -16.98 -8.64
C ASN A 123 -11.30 -16.48 -7.47
N LYS A 124 -10.77 -16.47 -6.25
CA LYS A 124 -11.43 -15.97 -5.03
C LYS A 124 -10.51 -15.00 -4.29
N TRP A 125 -10.97 -13.79 -4.01
CA TRP A 125 -10.20 -12.86 -3.21
C TRP A 125 -10.14 -13.34 -1.75
N PRO A 126 -8.96 -13.44 -1.13
CA PRO A 126 -8.87 -13.79 0.28
C PRO A 126 -9.24 -12.58 1.12
N GLY A 127 -10.41 -12.64 1.75
CA GLY A 127 -10.95 -11.58 2.59
C GLY A 127 -12.44 -11.39 2.39
N ILE A 128 -13.01 -10.45 3.14
CA ILE A 128 -14.42 -10.12 3.03
C ILE A 128 -14.60 -9.19 1.83
N GLU A 129 -15.02 -9.75 0.70
CA GLU A 129 -15.56 -8.97 -0.42
C GLU A 129 -17.03 -8.64 -0.13
N GLU A 130 -17.25 -7.67 0.75
CA GLU A 130 -18.59 -7.18 1.01
C GLU A 130 -19.11 -6.45 -0.23
N ARG A 131 -20.12 -7.04 -0.88
CA ARG A 131 -20.90 -6.33 -1.89
C ARG A 131 -21.68 -5.24 -1.16
N VAL A 132 -21.33 -3.98 -1.41
CA VAL A 132 -22.27 -2.89 -1.16
C VAL A 132 -23.45 -3.15 -2.09
N ARG A 133 -24.58 -3.57 -1.51
CA ARG A 133 -25.87 -3.64 -2.19
C ARG A 133 -26.47 -2.24 -2.26
#